data_AF-A0A1F8UBK4-F1
#
_entry.id   AF-A0A1F8UBK4-F1
#
_cell.length_a   1.000
_cell.length_b   1.000
_cell.length_c   1.000
_cell.angle_alpha   90.00
_cell.angle_beta   90.00
_cell.angle_gamma   90.00
#
_symmetry.space_group_name_H-M   'P 1'
#
loop_
_entity.id
_entity.type
_entity.pdbx_description
1 polymer ?
#
loop_
_entity_poly.entity_id
_entity_poly.type
_entity_poly.pdbx_seq_one_letter_code
_entity_poly.pdbx_strand_id
1 'polypeptide(L)' 'MGQITEELKKYKRIAFDTNLFIYLMEKHQKYFDLAKSIFDMVEKGQLYATTSIEPERPQS' A
#
# COMPACT_ATOMS: atom_id res chain seq x y z
N MET A 1 -11.43 7.96 9.80
CA MET A 1 -10.86 7.59 8.49
C MET A 1 -9.85 8.67 8.11
N GLY A 2 -8.61 8.28 7.87
CA GLY A 2 -7.47 9.21 7.78
C GLY A 2 -7.42 9.98 6.47
N GLN A 3 -6.81 11.17 6.50
CA GLN A 3 -6.62 12.07 5.35
C GLN A 3 -6.01 11.37 4.12
N ILE A 4 -5.14 10.38 4.35
CA ILE A 4 -4.48 9.58 3.30
C ILE A 4 -5.48 8.74 2.48
N THR A 5 -6.49 8.11 3.08
CA THR A 5 -7.42 7.26 2.30
C THR A 5 -8.28 8.06 1.33
N GLU A 6 -8.60 9.31 1.67
CA GLU A 6 -9.30 10.22 0.75
C GLU A 6 -8.37 10.71 -0.36
N GLU A 7 -7.10 10.94 -0.05
CA GLU A 7 -6.11 11.32 -1.06
C GLU A 7 -5.86 10.20 -2.07
N LEU A 8 -5.84 8.95 -1.62
CA LEU A 8 -5.67 7.78 -2.47
C LEU A 8 -6.76 7.62 -3.53
N LYS A 9 -7.99 8.08 -3.28
CA LYS A 9 -9.09 8.05 -4.27
C LYS A 9 -8.80 8.87 -5.52
N LYS A 10 -7.84 9.81 -5.46
CA LYS A 10 -7.42 10.61 -6.63
C LYS A 10 -6.58 9.81 -7.62
N TYR A 11 -6.05 8.65 -7.20
CA TYR A 11 -5.16 7.83 -7.99
C TYR A 11 -5.85 6.52 -8.41
N LYS A 12 -5.69 6.12 -9.68
CA LYS A 12 -6.23 4.85 -10.18
C LYS A 12 -5.36 3.65 -9.85
N ARG A 13 -4.05 3.86 -9.73
CA ARG A 13 -3.06 2.82 -9.43
C ARG A 13 -1.97 3.40 -8.54
N ILE A 14 -1.54 2.62 -7.56
CA ILE A 14 -0.42 2.96 -6.65
C ILE A 14 0.61 1.84 -6.60
N ALA A 15 1.83 2.18 -6.21
CA ALA A 15 2.86 1.21 -5.88
C ALA A 15 2.88 0.99 -4.36
N PHE A 16 2.97 -0.26 -3.93
CA PHE A 16 3.19 -0.60 -2.53
C PHE A 16 4.67 -0.82 -2.25
N ASP A 17 5.12 -0.20 -1.17
CA ASP A 17 6.37 -0.51 -0.51
C ASP A 17 6.20 -1.73 0.41
N THR A 18 7.28 -2.51 0.61
CA THR A 18 7.32 -3.66 1.52
C THR A 18 6.82 -3.32 2.93
N ASN A 19 7.13 -2.12 3.43
CA ASN A 19 6.71 -1.68 4.76
C ASN A 19 5.19 -1.73 4.96
N LEU A 20 4.40 -1.47 3.91
CA LEU A 20 2.95 -1.51 4.02
C LEU A 20 2.43 -2.92 4.33
N PHE A 21 3.08 -3.94 3.76
CA PHE A 21 2.79 -5.34 4.09
C PHE A 21 3.23 -5.68 5.50
N ILE A 22 4.42 -5.25 5.92
CA ILE A 22 4.93 -5.48 7.28
C ILE A 22 3.96 -4.90 8.32
N TYR A 23 3.50 -3.66 8.13
CA TYR A 23 2.58 -3.01 9.05
C TYR A 23 1.24 -3.72 9.17
N LEU A 24 0.75 -4.30 8.06
CA LEU A 24 -0.47 -5.10 8.06
C LEU A 24 -0.26 -6.42 8.82
N MET A 25 0.80 -7.16 8.49
CA MET A 25 1.05 -8.51 9.00
C MET A 25 1.41 -8.50 10.49
N GLU A 26 2.26 -7.56 10.91
CA GLU A 26 2.72 -7.44 12.31
C GLU A 26 1.77 -6.65 13.19
N LYS A 27 0.65 -6.15 12.64
CA LYS A 27 -0.30 -5.27 13.35
C LYS A 27 0.39 -4.08 14.01
N HIS A 28 1.23 -3.39 13.23
CA HIS A 28 2.04 -2.28 13.73
C HIS A 28 1.18 -1.21 14.44
N GLN A 29 1.52 -0.89 15.69
CA GLN A 29 0.67 -0.13 16.62
C GLN A 29 0.13 1.19 16.06
N LYS A 30 0.92 1.89 15.24
CA LYS A 30 0.53 3.20 14.67
C LYS A 30 -0.11 3.13 13.28
N TYR A 31 0.23 2.10 12.49
CA TYR A 31 -0.03 2.10 11.05
C TYR A 31 -0.93 0.95 10.59
N PHE A 32 -1.25 0.02 11.48
CA PHE A 32 -2.09 -1.12 11.15
C PHE A 32 -3.43 -0.72 10.55
N ASP A 33 -4.17 0.19 11.20
CA ASP A 33 -5.49 0.59 10.73
C ASP A 33 -5.45 1.26 9.35
N LEU A 34 -4.40 2.04 9.09
CA LEU A 34 -4.18 2.67 7.80
C LEU A 34 -3.83 1.63 6.73
N ALA A 35 -2.86 0.75 7.01
CA ALA A 35 -2.47 -0.31 6.09
C ALA A 35 -3.68 -1.19 5.76
N LYS A 36 -4.41 -1.65 6.79
CA LYS A 36 -5.65 -2.43 6.63
C LYS A 36 -6.67 -1.71 5.76
N SER A 37 -6.92 -0.43 5.99
CA SER A 37 -7.88 0.34 5.17
C SER A 37 -7.46 0.39 3.70
N ILE A 38 -6.16 0.52 3.42
CA ILE A 38 -5.64 0.55 2.05
C ILE A 38 -5.78 -0.84 1.38
N PHE A 39 -5.46 -1.91 2.08
CA PHE A 39 -5.64 -3.28 1.57
C PHE A 39 -7.13 -3.63 1.36
N ASP A 40 -8.02 -3.21 2.28
CA ASP A 40 -9.47 -3.37 2.13
C ASP A 40 -10.00 -2.65 0.86
N MET A 41 -9.42 -1.49 0.50
CA MET A 41 -9.76 -0.79 -0.76
C MET A 41 -9.29 -1.57 -2.00
N VAL A 42 -8.11 -2.17 -1.95
CA VAL A 42 -7.59 -3.01 -3.05
C VAL A 42 -8.43 -4.27 -3.22
N GLU A 43 -8.75 -4.96 -2.12
CA GLU A 43 -9.57 -6.18 -2.15
C GLU A 43 -10.98 -5.92 -2.71
N LYS A 44 -11.56 -4.75 -2.40
CA LYS A 44 -12.86 -4.32 -2.96
C LYS A 44 -12.79 -3.82 -4.40
N GLY A 45 -11.62 -3.83 -5.04
CA GLY A 45 -11.42 -3.34 -6.40
C GLY A 45 -11.53 -1.82 -6.55
N GLN A 46 -11.47 -1.07 -5.45
CA GLN A 46 -11.55 0.41 -5.45
C GLN A 46 -10.22 1.07 -5.80
N LEU A 47 -9.11 0.33 -5.68
CA LEU A 47 -7.76 0.80 -5.91
C LEU A 47 -6.92 -0.33 -6.51
N TYR A 48 -6.19 -0.06 -7.59
CA TYR A 48 -5.21 -1.02 -8.10
C TYR A 48 -3.85 -0.77 -7.44
N ALA A 49 -3.23 -1.82 -6.91
CA ALA A 49 -1.89 -1.76 -6.36
C ALA A 49 -0.93 -2.66 -7.15
N THR A 50 0.32 -2.25 -7.26
CA THR A 50 1.42 -3.09 -7.75
C THR A 50 2.52 -3.11 -6.71
N THR A 51 3.19 -4.25 -6.57
CA THR A 51 4.50 -4.29 -5.93
C THR A 51 5.54 -4.26 -7.04
N SER A 52 6.67 -3.64 -6.78
CA SER A 52 7.86 -3.80 -7.62
C SER A 52 8.80 -4.78 -6.93
N ILE A 53 9.25 -5.79 -7.65
CA ILE A 53 10.54 -6.41 -7.39
C ILE A 53 11.53 -5.45 -8.05
N GLU A 54 12.49 -4.88 -7.32
CA GLU A 54 13.55 -4.09 -7.95
C GLU A 54 14.35 -5.06 -8.82
N PRO A 55 14.29 -4.99 -10.17
CA PRO A 55 15.23 -5.77 -10.98
C PRO A 55 16.61 -5.18 -10.69
N GLU A 56 17.58 -6.01 -10.32
CA GLU A 56 18.95 -5.56 -10.10
C GLU A 56 19.37 -4.66 -11.28
N ARG A 57 19.74 -3.41 -10.99
CA ARG A 57 20.34 -2.56 -12.01
C ARG A 57 21.64 -3.26 -12.43
N PRO A 58 21.84 -3.59 -13.72
CA PRO A 58 23.14 -4.04 -14.17
C PRO A 58 24.16 -2.94 -13.82
N GLN A 59 25.09 -3.28 -12.94
CA GLN A 59 26.20 -2.38 -12.61
C GLN A 59 27.01 -2.21 -13.90
N SER A 60 27.02 -0.98 -14.39
CA SER A 60 27.76 -0.54 -15.58
C SER A 60 29.24 -0.39 -15.26
#